data_AF-A0A2V7WF83-F1
#
_entry.id   AF-A0A2V7WF83-F1
#
_cell.length_a   1.000
_cell.length_b   1.000
_cell.length_c   1.000
_cell.angle_alpha   90.00
_cell.angle_beta   90.00
_cell.angle_gamma   90.00
#
_symmetry.space_group_name_H-M   'P 1'
#
loop_
_entity.id
_entity.type
_entity.pdbx_description
1 polymer ?
#
loop_
_entity_poly.entity_id
_entity_poly.type
_entity_poly.pdbx_seq_one_letter_code
_entity_poly.pdbx_strand_id
1 'polypeptide(L)'
;MRRPLAVFITLCLASTLDAAPVPRKEALVKQAVLLTDPQDMRMTEAMFRAYEEQFTEQELEQLLAFLKGDVGRKFLGVLKEEKKWLVTRAIADPAAELQKSKENATRASIRAIAAALITRSIDVKKYPTVSTIGELAAVLEPRYIPRTPRHDGWGGEFQYIAAADGSSYRIISGGPDGRIASVNRTLKATVGASDDIVFQDGEFLHPNTP
;
A
#
# COMPACT_ATOMS: atom_id res chain seq x y z
N MET A 1 41.62 -48.52 31.08
CA MET A 1 40.64 -48.41 32.20
C MET A 1 39.42 -47.64 31.72
N ARG A 2 38.22 -48.07 32.14
CA ARG A 2 36.92 -47.33 32.22
C ARG A 2 36.46 -46.38 31.09
N ARG A 3 35.52 -46.87 30.27
CA ARG A 3 34.16 -46.27 30.04
C ARG A 3 33.29 -46.47 31.33
N PRO A 4 32.07 -45.91 31.58
CA PRO A 4 30.94 -45.50 30.71
C PRO A 4 30.51 -44.02 30.97
N LEU A 5 29.34 -43.44 30.59
CA LEU A 5 28.09 -43.85 29.88
C LEU A 5 27.89 -42.97 28.61
N ALA A 6 27.02 -43.20 27.62
CA ALA A 6 25.94 -44.18 27.34
C ALA A 6 24.53 -43.97 27.96
N VAL A 7 23.68 -43.15 27.32
CA VAL A 7 22.22 -43.42 27.21
C VAL A 7 21.77 -43.11 25.78
N PHE A 8 21.33 -44.14 25.06
CA PHE A 8 20.46 -44.01 23.89
C PHE A 8 19.02 -43.80 24.36
N ILE A 9 18.24 -42.99 23.66
CA ILE A 9 16.78 -43.21 23.55
C ILE A 9 16.48 -43.45 22.08
N THR A 10 15.81 -44.57 21.84
CA THR A 10 15.50 -45.11 20.52
C THR A 10 13.97 -45.17 20.35
N LEU A 11 13.54 -45.18 19.08
CA LEU A 11 12.34 -45.87 18.57
C LEU A 11 11.07 -45.03 18.25
N CYS A 12 10.95 -44.72 16.95
CA CYS A 12 9.77 -44.84 16.07
C CYS A 12 8.35 -44.50 16.57
N LEU A 13 7.66 -43.64 15.82
CA LEU A 13 6.60 -44.10 14.90
C LEU A 13 6.36 -43.09 13.73
N ALA A 14 5.69 -43.55 12.67
CA ALA A 14 5.38 -42.86 11.40
C ALA A 14 4.83 -41.41 11.55
N SER A 15 4.98 -40.49 10.59
CA SER A 15 4.77 -40.68 9.14
C SER A 15 5.52 -39.65 8.27
N THR A 16 5.59 -39.94 6.97
CA THR A 16 6.06 -39.07 5.89
C THR A 16 5.50 -37.64 5.91
N LEU A 17 6.33 -36.65 5.57
CA LEU A 17 6.05 -35.82 4.39
C LEU A 17 7.34 -35.23 3.80
N ASP A 18 7.39 -35.23 2.47
CA ASP A 18 8.54 -34.91 1.64
C ASP A 18 8.80 -33.40 1.59
N ALA A 19 9.94 -32.95 2.13
CA ALA A 19 10.41 -31.57 1.96
C ALA A 19 11.12 -31.46 0.61
N ALA A 20 10.33 -31.42 -0.47
CA ALA A 20 10.83 -31.28 -1.84
C ALA A 20 11.77 -30.06 -1.97
N PRO A 21 12.80 -30.13 -2.82
CA PRO A 21 13.82 -29.09 -2.89
C PRO A 21 13.24 -27.77 -3.41
N VAL A 22 13.39 -26.72 -2.61
CA VAL A 22 13.01 -25.30 -2.85
C VAL A 22 12.99 -24.87 -4.33
N PRO A 23 14.03 -25.10 -5.18
CA PRO A 23 13.99 -24.72 -6.60
C PRO A 23 12.83 -25.33 -7.43
N ARG A 24 12.23 -26.46 -7.03
CA ARG A 24 11.08 -27.04 -7.75
C ARG A 24 9.81 -26.25 -7.49
N LYS A 25 9.49 -25.96 -6.23
CA LYS A 25 8.35 -25.10 -5.85
C LYS A 25 8.44 -23.74 -6.54
N GLU A 26 9.60 -23.08 -6.48
CA GLU A 26 9.86 -21.78 -7.12
C GLU A 26 9.55 -21.83 -8.64
N ALA A 27 9.97 -22.88 -9.33
CA ALA A 27 9.71 -23.07 -10.77
C ALA A 27 8.22 -23.26 -11.09
N LEU A 28 7.46 -23.92 -10.20
CA LEU A 28 6.01 -24.08 -10.35
C LEU A 28 5.28 -22.75 -10.13
N VAL A 29 5.69 -21.95 -9.13
CA VAL A 29 5.16 -20.59 -8.94
C VAL A 29 5.41 -19.72 -10.17
N LYS A 30 6.64 -19.73 -10.73
CA LYS A 30 6.96 -19.00 -11.98
C LYS A 30 6.02 -19.38 -13.13
N GLN A 31 5.70 -20.66 -13.29
CA GLN A 31 4.75 -21.12 -14.31
C GLN A 31 3.31 -20.69 -14.03
N ALA A 32 2.86 -20.73 -12.76
CA ALA A 32 1.49 -20.37 -12.38
C ALA A 32 1.23 -18.87 -12.60
N VAL A 33 2.19 -18.03 -12.21
CA VAL A 33 2.16 -16.58 -12.45
C VAL A 33 2.18 -16.26 -13.95
N LEU A 34 3.06 -16.90 -14.73
CA LEU A 34 3.14 -16.67 -16.18
C LEU A 34 1.86 -17.05 -16.93
N LEU A 35 1.17 -18.12 -16.49
CA LEU A 35 -0.11 -18.53 -17.07
C LEU A 35 -1.28 -17.63 -16.67
N THR A 36 -1.20 -16.94 -15.53
CA THR A 36 -2.29 -16.10 -15.01
C THR A 36 -2.19 -14.63 -15.42
N ASP A 37 -0.99 -14.05 -15.52
CA ASP A 37 -0.83 -12.64 -15.95
C ASP A 37 0.50 -12.38 -16.70
N PRO A 38 0.56 -12.65 -18.02
CA PRO A 38 1.81 -12.54 -18.80
C PRO A 38 2.21 -11.11 -19.19
N GLN A 39 1.57 -10.05 -18.70
CA GLN A 39 1.78 -8.66 -19.17
C GLN A 39 1.96 -7.60 -18.07
N ASP A 40 1.65 -7.88 -16.80
CA ASP A 40 1.80 -6.88 -15.72
C ASP A 40 2.92 -7.27 -14.73
N MET A 41 4.13 -6.77 -15.01
CA MET A 41 5.33 -7.03 -14.20
C MET A 41 5.27 -6.48 -12.76
N ARG A 42 4.28 -5.65 -12.40
CA ARG A 42 4.16 -5.07 -11.05
C ARG A 42 3.24 -5.86 -10.13
N MET A 43 2.25 -6.55 -10.67
CA MET A 43 1.44 -7.52 -9.93
C MET A 43 2.20 -8.83 -9.66
N THR A 44 3.26 -9.11 -10.43
CA THR A 44 3.99 -10.37 -10.43
C THR A 44 4.58 -10.72 -9.06
N GLU A 45 5.20 -9.78 -8.35
CA GLU A 45 5.94 -10.07 -7.12
C GLU A 45 5.01 -10.34 -5.91
N ALA A 46 3.88 -9.63 -5.83
CA ALA A 46 2.85 -9.92 -4.83
C ALA A 46 2.17 -11.28 -5.06
N MET A 47 1.87 -11.62 -6.32
CA MET A 47 1.34 -12.93 -6.70
C MET A 47 2.37 -14.06 -6.46
N PHE A 48 3.64 -13.81 -6.77
CA PHE A 48 4.74 -14.74 -6.53
C PHE A 48 4.83 -15.11 -5.05
N ARG A 49 4.89 -14.07 -4.19
CA ARG A 49 4.92 -14.21 -2.74
C ARG A 49 3.68 -14.96 -2.21
N ALA A 50 2.48 -14.60 -2.66
CA ALA A 50 1.26 -15.26 -2.22
C ALA A 50 1.24 -16.76 -2.57
N TYR A 51 1.70 -17.14 -3.76
CA TYR A 51 1.82 -18.54 -4.15
C TYR A 51 2.94 -19.29 -3.40
N GLU A 52 4.07 -18.64 -3.10
CA GLU A 52 5.13 -19.24 -2.27
C GLU A 52 4.71 -19.43 -0.81
N GLU A 53 3.98 -18.48 -0.22
CA GLU A 53 3.55 -18.51 1.18
C GLU A 53 2.32 -19.40 1.41
N GLN A 54 1.36 -19.45 0.48
CA GLN A 54 0.03 -20.04 0.73
C GLN A 54 -0.22 -21.41 0.06
N PHE A 55 0.55 -21.81 -0.95
CA PHE A 55 0.33 -23.08 -1.65
C PHE A 55 1.47 -24.07 -1.39
N THR A 56 1.15 -25.35 -1.27
CA THR A 56 2.14 -26.44 -1.29
C THR A 56 2.60 -26.74 -2.72
N GLU A 57 3.69 -27.50 -2.86
CA GLU A 57 4.17 -27.98 -4.17
C GLU A 57 3.09 -28.79 -4.90
N GLN A 58 2.39 -29.68 -4.21
CA GLN A 58 1.35 -30.53 -4.79
C GLN A 58 0.11 -29.72 -5.23
N GLU A 59 -0.29 -28.70 -4.48
CA GLU A 59 -1.39 -27.80 -4.86
C GLU A 59 -1.00 -26.93 -6.08
N LEU A 60 0.25 -26.47 -6.16
CA LEU A 60 0.77 -25.78 -7.35
C LEU A 60 0.77 -26.70 -8.58
N GLU A 61 1.13 -27.99 -8.43
CA GLU A 61 1.06 -28.96 -9.52
C GLU A 61 -0.38 -29.21 -9.98
N GLN A 62 -1.33 -29.35 -9.04
CA GLN A 62 -2.76 -29.49 -9.36
C GLN A 62 -3.32 -28.24 -10.04
N LEU A 63 -2.98 -27.05 -9.54
CA LEU A 63 -3.35 -25.77 -10.16
C LEU A 63 -2.79 -25.65 -11.57
N LEU A 64 -1.51 -25.99 -11.78
CA LEU A 64 -0.88 -25.98 -13.09
C LEU A 64 -1.49 -27.00 -14.05
N ALA A 65 -1.83 -28.21 -13.58
CA ALA A 65 -2.51 -29.22 -14.37
C ALA A 65 -3.91 -28.74 -14.81
N PHE A 66 -4.68 -28.13 -13.90
CA PHE A 66 -5.93 -27.47 -14.22
C PHE A 66 -5.75 -26.37 -15.27
N LEU A 67 -4.89 -25.38 -15.02
CA LEU A 67 -4.66 -24.22 -15.88
C LEU A 67 -4.18 -24.61 -17.29
N LYS A 68 -3.41 -25.69 -17.43
CA LYS A 68 -2.94 -26.22 -18.72
C LYS A 68 -4.00 -27.05 -19.46
N GLY A 69 -4.96 -27.63 -18.74
CA GLY A 69 -6.08 -28.40 -19.31
C GLY A 69 -7.12 -27.53 -20.03
N ASP A 70 -8.03 -28.14 -20.78
CA ASP A 70 -9.00 -27.41 -21.62
C ASP A 70 -9.90 -26.45 -20.85
N VAL A 71 -10.37 -26.88 -19.67
CA VAL A 71 -11.20 -26.05 -18.79
C VAL A 71 -10.40 -24.88 -18.22
N GLY A 72 -9.16 -25.10 -17.79
CA GLY A 72 -8.29 -24.03 -17.29
C GLY A 72 -7.88 -23.04 -18.37
N ARG A 73 -7.58 -23.51 -19.59
CA ARG A 73 -7.33 -22.63 -20.74
C ARG A 73 -8.55 -21.79 -21.10
N LYS A 74 -9.77 -22.37 -21.04
CA LYS A 74 -11.03 -21.62 -21.19
C LYS A 74 -11.21 -20.59 -20.07
N PHE A 75 -10.94 -20.96 -18.82
CA PHE A 75 -10.99 -20.07 -17.66
C PHE A 75 -10.01 -18.88 -17.78
N LEU A 76 -8.76 -19.13 -18.17
CA LEU A 76 -7.78 -18.09 -18.48
C LEU A 76 -8.23 -17.18 -19.64
N GLY A 77 -8.89 -17.75 -20.66
CA GLY A 77 -9.53 -16.98 -21.73
C GLY A 77 -10.63 -16.04 -21.24
N VAL A 78 -11.50 -16.52 -20.34
CA VAL A 78 -12.53 -15.70 -19.68
C VAL A 78 -11.87 -14.61 -18.83
N LEU A 79 -10.90 -14.94 -17.97
CA LEU A 79 -10.18 -13.95 -17.16
C LEU A 79 -9.50 -12.88 -18.02
N LYS A 80 -8.96 -13.24 -19.18
CA LYS A 80 -8.33 -12.30 -20.12
C LYS A 80 -9.34 -11.34 -20.73
N GLU A 81 -10.50 -11.82 -21.19
CA GLU A 81 -11.53 -10.97 -21.77
C GLU A 81 -12.27 -10.14 -20.70
N GLU A 82 -12.48 -10.66 -19.49
CA GLU A 82 -12.98 -9.90 -18.34
C GLU A 82 -11.98 -8.83 -17.87
N LYS A 83 -10.68 -9.15 -17.75
CA LYS A 83 -9.63 -8.16 -17.45
C LYS A 83 -9.58 -7.06 -18.53
N LYS A 84 -9.70 -7.45 -19.81
CA LYS A 84 -9.80 -6.52 -20.93
C LYS A 84 -11.06 -5.65 -20.85
N TRP A 85 -12.22 -6.20 -20.48
CA TRP A 85 -13.45 -5.46 -20.22
C TRP A 85 -13.32 -4.48 -19.04
N LEU A 86 -12.70 -4.90 -17.93
CA LEU A 86 -12.41 -4.03 -16.77
C LEU A 86 -11.46 -2.88 -17.15
N VAL A 87 -10.41 -3.16 -17.93
CA VAL A 87 -9.50 -2.14 -18.47
C VAL A 87 -10.23 -1.23 -19.47
N THR A 88 -11.08 -1.78 -20.35
CA THR A 88 -11.93 -0.98 -21.25
C THR A 88 -12.89 -0.09 -20.48
N ARG A 89 -13.47 -0.55 -19.36
CA ARG A 89 -14.34 0.26 -18.48
C ARG A 89 -13.56 1.36 -17.75
N ALA A 90 -12.35 1.07 -17.28
CA ALA A 90 -11.47 2.09 -16.68
C ALA A 90 -11.02 3.15 -17.71
N ILE A 91 -10.81 2.76 -18.97
CA ILE A 91 -10.54 3.67 -20.08
C ILE A 91 -11.82 4.42 -20.54
N ALA A 92 -13.00 3.83 -20.39
CA ALA A 92 -14.28 4.41 -20.77
C ALA A 92 -14.75 5.55 -19.85
N ASP A 93 -14.21 5.65 -18.63
CA ASP A 93 -14.38 6.82 -17.76
C ASP A 93 -13.02 7.52 -17.49
N PRO A 94 -12.51 8.30 -18.47
CA PRO A 94 -11.27 9.04 -18.30
C PRO A 94 -11.38 10.13 -17.22
N ALA A 95 -12.58 10.53 -16.83
CA ALA A 95 -12.79 11.48 -15.72
C ALA A 95 -12.54 10.80 -14.36
N ALA A 96 -13.03 9.57 -14.17
CA ALA A 96 -12.76 8.78 -12.97
C ALA A 96 -11.27 8.43 -12.80
N GLU A 97 -10.57 8.03 -13.86
CA GLU A 97 -9.12 7.74 -13.75
C GLU A 97 -8.31 9.02 -13.55
N LEU A 98 -8.69 10.16 -14.17
CA LEU A 98 -8.08 11.46 -13.87
C LEU A 98 -8.30 11.86 -12.40
N GLN A 99 -9.51 11.65 -11.87
CA GLN A 99 -9.84 11.93 -10.47
C GLN A 99 -8.99 11.11 -9.50
N LYS A 100 -8.86 9.81 -9.76
CA LYS A 100 -8.02 8.88 -9.00
C LYS A 100 -6.52 9.23 -9.09
N SER A 101 -6.05 9.65 -10.27
CA SER A 101 -4.68 10.13 -10.47
C SER A 101 -4.39 11.39 -9.62
N LYS A 102 -5.33 12.35 -9.58
CA LYS A 102 -5.24 13.54 -8.72
C LYS A 102 -5.25 13.19 -7.23
N GLU A 103 -6.08 12.25 -6.79
CA GLU A 103 -6.08 11.77 -5.41
C GLU A 103 -4.72 11.14 -5.05
N ASN A 104 -4.19 10.26 -5.90
CA ASN A 104 -2.90 9.62 -5.69
C ASN A 104 -1.75 10.64 -5.60
N ALA A 105 -1.71 11.63 -6.50
CA ALA A 105 -0.74 12.72 -6.47
C ALA A 105 -0.86 13.57 -5.19
N THR A 106 -2.09 13.85 -4.74
CA THR A 106 -2.37 14.58 -3.50
C THR A 106 -1.86 13.81 -2.28
N ARG A 107 -2.19 12.52 -2.18
CA ARG A 107 -1.75 11.65 -1.08
C ARG A 107 -0.23 11.43 -1.10
N ALA A 108 0.42 11.45 -2.26
CA ALA A 108 1.88 11.44 -2.35
C ALA A 108 2.51 12.74 -1.83
N SER A 109 1.98 13.90 -2.24
CA SER A 109 2.40 15.22 -1.74
C SER A 109 2.27 15.33 -0.22
N ILE A 110 1.13 14.92 0.34
CA ILE A 110 0.89 14.89 1.80
C ILE A 110 1.95 14.04 2.51
N ARG A 111 2.23 12.82 2.01
CA ARG A 111 3.27 11.95 2.60
C ARG A 111 4.67 12.58 2.54
N ALA A 112 5.00 13.33 1.49
CA ALA A 112 6.28 14.05 1.39
C ALA A 112 6.40 15.17 2.44
N ILE A 113 5.34 15.94 2.66
CA ILE A 113 5.28 16.98 3.71
C ILE A 113 5.38 16.32 5.10
N ALA A 114 4.63 15.23 5.34
CA ALA A 114 4.66 14.47 6.59
C ALA A 114 6.04 13.90 6.90
N ALA A 115 6.74 13.32 5.93
CA ALA A 115 8.10 12.83 6.10
C ALA A 115 9.07 13.96 6.51
N ALA A 116 8.97 15.14 5.88
CA ALA A 116 9.79 16.30 6.24
C ALA A 116 9.47 16.83 7.65
N LEU A 117 8.19 16.84 8.04
CA LEU A 117 7.74 17.17 9.40
C LEU A 117 8.31 16.22 10.45
N ILE A 118 8.30 14.92 10.17
CA ILE A 118 8.86 13.88 11.06
C ILE A 118 10.38 14.05 11.18
N THR A 119 11.11 14.23 10.08
CA THR A 119 12.56 14.49 10.15
C THR A 119 12.88 15.75 10.96
N ARG A 120 12.08 16.83 10.79
CA ARG A 120 12.23 18.05 11.60
C ARG A 120 11.86 17.83 13.07
N SER A 121 10.86 17.01 13.40
CA SER A 121 10.49 16.75 14.79
C SER A 121 11.53 15.90 15.53
N ILE A 122 12.33 15.09 14.82
CA ILE A 122 13.51 14.43 15.40
C ILE A 122 14.55 15.48 15.88
N ASP A 123 14.81 16.53 15.10
CA ASP A 123 15.74 17.61 15.46
C ASP A 123 15.15 18.54 16.55
N VAL A 124 13.92 19.03 16.35
CA VAL A 124 13.32 20.15 17.12
C VAL A 124 12.41 19.67 18.26
N LYS A 125 12.11 18.38 18.33
CA LYS A 125 11.18 17.72 19.30
C LYS A 125 9.73 18.24 19.29
N LYS A 126 9.37 19.07 18.29
CA LYS A 126 8.03 19.65 18.10
C LYS A 126 7.72 19.88 16.63
N TYR A 127 6.46 19.72 16.26
CA TYR A 127 5.95 20.19 14.98
C TYR A 127 5.87 21.73 14.93
N PRO A 128 6.03 22.37 13.76
CA PRO A 128 5.91 23.82 13.61
C PRO A 128 4.51 24.33 14.01
N THR A 129 4.42 25.35 14.86
CA THR A 129 3.16 26.00 15.21
C THR A 129 2.88 27.18 14.27
N VAL A 130 2.77 26.89 12.98
CA VAL A 130 2.53 27.85 11.88
C VAL A 130 1.11 27.74 11.33
N SER A 131 0.62 28.78 10.66
CA SER A 131 -0.79 28.91 10.26
C SER A 131 -1.05 28.62 8.78
N THR A 132 -0.01 28.54 7.95
CA THR A 132 -0.13 28.36 6.49
C THR A 132 0.89 27.35 5.93
N ILE A 133 0.62 26.79 4.75
CA ILE A 133 1.58 25.93 4.06
C ILE A 133 2.80 26.71 3.55
N GLY A 134 2.67 28.02 3.30
CA GLY A 134 3.78 28.92 2.97
C GLY A 134 4.74 29.10 4.14
N GLU A 135 4.22 29.36 5.34
CA GLU A 135 5.03 29.39 6.57
C GLU A 135 5.65 28.02 6.88
N LEU A 136 4.92 26.93 6.63
CA LEU A 136 5.46 25.57 6.78
C LEU A 136 6.62 25.33 5.81
N ALA A 137 6.50 25.74 4.55
CA ALA A 137 7.56 25.65 3.57
C ALA A 137 8.82 26.39 4.04
N ALA A 138 8.69 27.58 4.61
CA ALA A 138 9.82 28.37 5.12
C ALA A 138 10.61 27.70 6.27
N VAL A 139 10.00 26.74 7.01
CA VAL A 139 10.68 25.99 8.08
C VAL A 139 11.08 24.55 7.69
N LEU A 140 10.65 24.08 6.52
CA LEU A 140 11.01 22.76 5.96
C LEU A 140 12.05 22.86 4.84
N GLU A 141 11.96 23.87 3.97
CA GLU A 141 12.86 24.10 2.84
C GLU A 141 14.19 24.74 3.26
N PRO A 142 15.31 24.43 2.59
CA PRO A 142 15.57 23.24 1.77
C PRO A 142 16.01 22.02 2.62
N ARG A 143 16.16 22.19 3.95
CA ARG A 143 16.86 21.24 4.85
C ARG A 143 16.15 19.89 4.98
N TYR A 144 14.83 19.90 5.12
CA TYR A 144 14.02 18.69 5.37
C TYR A 144 13.26 18.24 4.11
N ILE A 145 13.05 19.14 3.15
CA ILE A 145 12.55 18.84 1.80
C ILE A 145 13.10 19.90 0.82
N PRO A 146 13.50 19.53 -0.42
CA PRO A 146 14.03 20.52 -1.37
C PRO A 146 13.00 21.58 -1.82
N ARG A 147 11.72 21.20 -1.88
CA ARG A 147 10.57 22.07 -2.13
C ARG A 147 9.32 21.42 -1.53
N THR A 148 8.59 22.15 -0.69
CA THR A 148 7.33 21.72 -0.10
C THR A 148 6.21 21.80 -1.14
N PRO A 149 5.44 20.73 -1.39
CA PRO A 149 4.20 20.81 -2.17
C PRO A 149 3.20 21.76 -1.48
N ARG A 150 2.68 22.74 -2.23
CA ARG A 150 1.73 23.74 -1.70
C ARG A 150 0.29 23.51 -2.17
N HIS A 151 0.12 22.84 -3.31
CA HIS A 151 -1.19 22.56 -3.90
C HIS A 151 -1.41 21.06 -4.09
N ASP A 152 -2.68 20.65 -4.03
CA ASP A 152 -3.15 19.30 -4.34
C ASP A 152 -3.33 19.05 -5.86
N GLY A 153 -3.83 17.87 -6.22
CA GLY A 153 -4.06 17.47 -7.61
C GLY A 153 -5.18 18.24 -8.34
N TRP A 154 -6.00 19.01 -7.62
CA TRP A 154 -7.02 19.91 -8.19
C TRP A 154 -6.56 21.37 -8.22
N GLY A 155 -5.40 21.69 -7.62
CA GLY A 155 -4.85 23.03 -7.51
C GLY A 155 -5.25 23.78 -6.25
N GLY A 156 -5.99 23.13 -5.32
CA GLY A 156 -6.32 23.70 -4.02
C GLY A 156 -5.08 23.78 -3.13
N GLU A 157 -4.92 24.86 -2.37
CA GLU A 157 -3.81 25.00 -1.42
C GLU A 157 -4.02 24.04 -0.22
N PHE A 158 -2.96 23.33 0.17
CA PHE A 158 -2.99 22.50 1.38
C PHE A 158 -3.16 23.36 2.63
N GLN A 159 -4.10 23.00 3.51
CA GLN A 159 -4.14 23.58 4.85
C GLN A 159 -3.26 22.78 5.80
N TYR A 160 -2.43 23.48 6.57
CA TYR A 160 -1.67 22.92 7.68
C TYR A 160 -2.25 23.41 9.02
N ILE A 161 -2.33 22.52 10.00
CA ILE A 161 -2.81 22.81 11.36
C ILE A 161 -1.90 22.08 12.35
N ALA A 162 -1.50 22.75 13.42
CA ALA A 162 -0.71 22.15 14.50
C ALA A 162 -1.35 22.41 15.88
N ALA A 163 -1.10 21.50 16.82
CA ALA A 163 -1.44 21.73 18.22
C ALA A 163 -0.57 22.84 18.80
N ALA A 164 -1.12 23.66 19.71
CA ALA A 164 -0.42 24.83 20.26
C ALA A 164 0.87 24.49 21.04
N ASP A 165 0.99 23.25 21.54
CA ASP A 165 2.19 22.73 22.19
C ASP A 165 3.21 22.13 21.21
N GLY A 166 2.85 21.94 19.94
CA GLY A 166 3.63 21.29 18.89
C GLY A 166 3.61 19.76 18.93
N SER A 167 2.67 19.13 19.64
CA SER A 167 2.59 17.67 19.81
C SER A 167 1.97 16.90 18.63
N SER A 168 1.01 17.53 17.92
CA SER A 168 0.21 16.93 16.84
C SER A 168 0.10 17.89 15.66
N TYR A 169 -0.10 17.33 14.46
CA TYR A 169 -0.33 18.09 13.23
C TYR A 169 -1.32 17.42 12.29
N ARG A 170 -1.92 18.23 11.41
CA ARG A 170 -2.81 17.80 10.33
C ARG A 170 -2.50 18.55 9.04
N ILE A 171 -2.58 17.83 7.93
CA ILE A 171 -2.52 18.35 6.57
C ILE A 171 -3.87 18.01 5.91
N ILE A 172 -4.47 18.97 5.22
CA ILE A 172 -5.78 18.82 4.57
C ILE A 172 -5.71 19.33 3.14
N SER A 173 -6.26 18.55 2.20
CA SER A 173 -6.67 19.02 0.87
C SER A 173 -8.20 19.08 0.83
N GLY A 174 -8.74 20.10 0.16
CA GLY A 174 -10.19 20.21 -0.10
C GLY A 174 -10.69 19.31 -1.24
N GLY A 175 -9.87 18.40 -1.73
CA GLY A 175 -10.28 17.39 -2.72
C GLY A 175 -10.83 18.00 -4.03
N PRO A 176 -11.74 17.28 -4.73
CA PRO A 176 -12.35 17.75 -5.97
C PRO A 176 -13.21 19.01 -5.87
N ASP A 177 -13.84 19.27 -4.72
CA ASP A 177 -14.75 20.41 -4.55
C ASP A 177 -14.02 21.70 -4.11
N GLY A 178 -12.80 21.56 -3.59
CA GLY A 178 -11.91 22.63 -3.16
C GLY A 178 -12.26 23.25 -1.80
N ARG A 179 -13.17 22.67 -1.01
CA ARG A 179 -13.72 23.28 0.21
C ARG A 179 -13.48 22.45 1.47
N ILE A 180 -12.38 22.80 2.16
CA ILE A 180 -12.06 22.21 3.47
C ILE A 180 -13.17 22.48 4.49
N ALA A 181 -13.87 21.42 4.88
CA ALA A 181 -14.99 21.43 5.80
C ALA A 181 -14.54 21.88 7.20
N SER A 182 -15.31 22.76 7.84
CA SER A 182 -14.94 23.35 9.15
C SER A 182 -14.70 22.31 10.26
N VAL A 183 -15.40 21.18 10.21
CA VAL A 183 -15.20 20.05 11.15
C VAL A 183 -13.81 19.43 11.02
N ASN A 184 -13.26 19.36 9.80
CA ASN A 184 -11.94 18.78 9.54
C ASN A 184 -10.79 19.72 9.91
N ARG A 185 -11.08 20.98 10.22
CA ARG A 185 -10.10 21.97 10.72
C ARG A 185 -9.77 21.82 12.22
N THR A 186 -10.28 20.79 12.89
CA THR A 186 -9.98 20.50 14.30
C THR A 186 -9.15 19.23 14.43
N LEU A 187 -8.11 19.23 15.27
CA LEU A 187 -7.30 18.05 15.57
C LEU A 187 -8.10 17.06 16.44
N LYS A 188 -8.83 16.16 15.79
CA LYS A 188 -9.63 15.07 16.39
C LYS A 188 -9.48 13.81 15.54
N ALA A 189 -9.40 12.63 16.15
CA ALA A 189 -9.25 11.37 15.41
C ALA A 189 -10.37 11.11 14.38
N THR A 190 -11.55 11.70 14.56
CA THR A 190 -12.67 11.62 13.60
C THR A 190 -12.68 12.80 12.63
N VAL A 191 -13.08 12.53 11.39
CA VAL A 191 -13.35 13.53 10.34
C VAL A 191 -14.80 13.43 9.89
N GLY A 192 -15.35 14.55 9.40
CA GLY A 192 -16.72 14.62 8.90
C GLY A 192 -16.87 13.98 7.52
N ALA A 193 -18.11 13.74 7.10
CA ALA A 193 -18.41 13.38 5.72
C ALA A 193 -18.17 14.59 4.80
N SER A 194 -17.21 14.46 3.89
CA SER A 194 -16.73 15.50 2.97
C SER A 194 -15.80 14.87 1.92
N ASP A 195 -15.54 15.59 0.83
CA ASP A 195 -14.53 15.21 -0.18
C ASP A 195 -13.07 15.51 0.26
N ASP A 196 -12.87 16.05 1.47
CA ASP A 196 -11.56 16.38 2.03
C ASP A 196 -10.65 15.15 2.18
N ILE A 197 -9.38 15.31 1.80
CA ILE A 197 -8.32 14.35 2.10
C ILE A 197 -7.59 14.84 3.35
N VAL A 198 -7.87 14.19 4.48
CA VAL A 198 -7.30 14.54 5.79
C VAL A 198 -6.19 13.56 6.17
N PHE A 199 -5.05 14.10 6.59
CA PHE A 199 -3.94 13.33 7.15
C PHE A 199 -3.52 13.94 8.48
N GLN A 200 -3.40 13.11 9.52
CA GLN A 200 -3.00 13.54 10.86
C GLN A 200 -2.02 12.54 11.46
N ASP A 201 -0.93 13.05 12.06
CA ASP A 201 0.00 12.31 12.92
C ASP A 201 0.58 10.98 12.36
N GLY A 202 0.55 10.79 11.03
CA GLY A 202 1.04 9.59 10.34
C GLY A 202 -0.03 8.84 9.53
N GLU A 203 -1.31 9.12 9.75
CA GLU A 203 -2.43 8.35 9.18
C GLU A 203 -3.36 9.20 8.30
N PHE A 204 -3.92 8.58 7.26
CA PHE A 204 -5.04 9.15 6.51
C PHE A 204 -6.33 8.85 7.26
N LEU A 205 -7.04 9.90 7.67
CA LEU A 205 -8.33 9.78 8.32
C LEU A 205 -9.42 9.65 7.25
N HIS A 206 -10.39 8.79 7.52
CA HIS A 206 -11.56 8.57 6.66
C HIS A 206 -12.81 8.97 7.43
N PRO A 207 -13.87 9.47 6.78
CA PRO A 207 -15.14 9.77 7.46
C PRO A 207 -15.64 8.55 8.23
N ASN A 208 -16.17 8.77 9.44
CA ASN A 208 -16.91 7.73 10.14
C ASN A 208 -18.22 7.47 9.37
N THR A 209 -18.20 6.50 8.47
CA THR A 209 -19.43 5.89 7.95
C THR A 209 -20.17 5.23 9.12
N PRO A 210 -21.46 5.55 9.35
CA PRO A 210 -22.27 4.88 10.37
C PRO A 210 -22.57 3.41 10.03
#